data_AF-A0A352C507-F1
#
_entry.id   AF-A0A352C507-F1
#
_cell.length_a   1.000
_cell.length_b   1.000
_cell.length_c   1.000
_cell.angle_alpha   90.00
_cell.angle_beta   90.00
_cell.angle_gamma   90.00
#
_symmetry.space_group_name_H-M   'P 1'
#
loop_
_entity.id
_entity.type
_entity.pdbx_description
1 polymer ?
#
loop_
_entity_poly.entity_id
_entity_poly.type
_entity_poly.pdbx_seq_one_letter_code
_entity_poly.pdbx_strand_id
1 'polypeptide(L)'
;MPKKNKEEELIKKTTDESSPSHEDSPEEIAAAKALLEELGQSDEIAEWFSEEKPKAPVSHHPLEPIKGMVFLKQTLAYIEIRIEDEAFVLKEEPMIFAPQAVDGNPEEMEFVYPIYDFGDRLIASKGTESLFSGQSMIKMFYTIDKMISIWYEKIKQKEESGGKKGKGGTGEVKVYLDGFELCLRKAFEVIINLADNWIVMNYDPGEWGNRYLEILQKLNEKGYSYPPPAPRDYYRYGVHGKKTKISTP
;
A
#
# COMPACT_ATOMS: atom_id res chain seq x y z
N MET A 1 27.90 -39.77 33.23
CA MET A 1 28.73 -38.58 32.92
C MET A 1 29.51 -38.90 31.64
N PRO A 2 29.71 -38.04 30.62
CA PRO A 2 29.48 -36.59 30.50
C PRO A 2 28.63 -36.21 29.24
N LYS A 3 27.52 -35.46 29.39
CA LYS A 3 26.82 -34.83 28.24
C LYS A 3 26.40 -33.38 28.49
N LYS A 4 26.52 -32.86 29.72
CA LYS A 4 26.12 -31.48 30.06
C LYS A 4 27.12 -30.38 29.66
N ASN A 5 28.39 -30.71 29.39
CA ASN A 5 29.39 -29.67 29.09
C ASN A 5 29.46 -29.20 27.62
N LYS A 6 28.81 -29.89 26.67
CA LYS A 6 28.87 -29.48 25.24
C LYS A 6 27.74 -28.53 24.82
N GLU A 7 26.60 -28.55 25.51
CA GLU A 7 25.52 -27.58 25.27
C GLU A 7 25.86 -26.20 25.84
N GLU A 8 26.52 -26.13 27.00
CA GLU A 8 26.96 -24.85 27.58
C GLU A 8 28.10 -24.18 26.78
N GLU A 9 28.93 -24.97 26.08
CA GLU A 9 29.96 -24.44 25.17
C GLU A 9 29.38 -23.93 23.85
N LEU A 10 28.29 -24.53 23.34
CA LEU A 10 27.62 -24.03 22.13
C LEU A 10 26.82 -22.74 22.38
N ILE A 11 26.22 -22.59 23.56
CA ILE A 11 25.44 -21.38 23.92
C ILE A 11 26.36 -20.18 24.18
N LYS A 12 27.60 -20.41 24.65
CA LYS A 12 28.61 -19.35 24.76
C LYS A 12 29.22 -18.93 23.43
N LYS A 13 29.18 -19.79 22.40
CA LYS A 13 29.75 -19.48 21.09
C LYS A 13 28.82 -18.69 20.18
N THR A 14 27.52 -18.66 20.48
CA THR A 14 26.50 -17.90 19.73
C THR A 14 26.15 -16.55 20.37
N THR A 15 26.83 -16.15 21.45
CA THR A 15 26.64 -14.85 22.11
C THR A 15 27.75 -13.83 21.83
N ASP A 16 28.75 -14.19 21.02
CA ASP A 16 29.91 -13.34 20.66
C ASP A 16 29.97 -12.96 19.17
N GLU A 17 28.83 -12.88 18.50
CA GLU A 17 28.72 -12.13 17.24
C GLU A 17 27.87 -10.89 17.48
N SER A 18 28.49 -9.89 18.10
CA SER A 18 28.03 -8.51 17.98
C SER A 18 28.03 -8.16 16.49
N SER A 19 26.83 -8.06 15.92
CA SER A 19 26.60 -7.33 14.67
C SER A 19 27.45 -6.06 14.68
N PRO A 20 28.10 -5.66 13.57
CA PRO A 20 28.76 -4.37 13.52
C PRO A 20 27.68 -3.34 13.85
N SER A 21 27.81 -2.68 15.01
CA SER A 21 27.02 -1.51 15.30
C SER A 21 27.33 -0.55 14.16
N HIS A 22 26.32 -0.21 13.36
CA HIS A 22 26.40 0.99 12.57
C HIS A 22 26.32 2.13 13.59
N GLU A 23 27.46 2.41 14.23
CA GLU A 23 27.63 3.63 14.98
C GLU A 23 27.60 4.72 13.91
N ASP A 24 26.50 5.47 13.88
CA ASP A 24 26.40 6.67 13.05
C ASP A 24 27.67 7.49 13.29
N SER A 25 28.33 7.87 12.20
CA SER A 25 29.56 8.64 12.32
C SER A 25 29.27 9.94 13.09
N PRO A 26 30.25 10.47 13.84
CA PRO A 26 30.07 11.74 14.54
C PRO A 26 29.59 12.89 13.62
N GLU A 27 29.91 12.79 12.33
CA GLU A 27 29.48 13.72 11.29
C GLU A 27 27.99 13.59 10.94
N GLU A 28 27.47 12.36 10.84
CA GLU A 28 26.03 12.09 10.61
C GLU A 28 25.18 12.54 11.80
N ILE A 29 25.67 12.31 13.03
CA ILE A 29 25.04 12.79 14.25
C ILE A 29 25.03 14.33 14.30
N ALA A 30 26.12 14.98 13.90
CA ALA A 30 26.20 16.43 13.85
C ALA A 30 25.27 17.03 12.78
N ALA A 31 25.20 16.40 11.60
CA ALA A 31 24.29 16.81 10.52
C ALA A 31 22.82 16.66 10.90
N ALA A 32 22.45 15.54 11.54
CA ALA A 32 21.10 15.32 12.04
C ALA A 32 20.72 16.35 13.12
N LYS A 33 21.63 16.67 14.04
CA LYS A 33 21.42 17.70 15.07
C LYS A 33 21.19 19.09 14.47
N ALA A 34 22.00 19.49 13.49
CA ALA A 34 21.85 20.78 12.82
C ALA A 34 20.49 20.91 12.11
N LEU A 35 20.04 19.85 11.44
CA LEU A 35 18.78 19.81 10.69
C LEU A 35 17.56 19.86 11.63
N LEU A 36 17.66 19.23 12.80
CA LEU A 36 16.60 19.24 13.81
C LEU A 36 16.55 20.56 14.62
N GLU A 37 17.68 21.22 14.81
CA GLU A 37 17.74 22.57 15.42
C GLU A 37 17.12 23.63 14.51
N GLU A 38 17.32 23.51 13.19
CA GLU A 38 16.65 24.34 12.17
C GLU A 38 15.12 24.19 12.19
N LEU A 39 14.63 23.02 12.59
CA LEU A 39 13.19 22.72 12.74
C LEU A 39 12.60 23.20 14.09
N GLY A 40 13.39 23.81 14.96
CA GLY A 40 12.91 24.41 16.22
C GLY A 40 12.51 23.41 17.32
N GLN A 41 13.00 22.16 17.25
CA GLN A 41 12.65 21.09 18.19
C GLN A 41 13.73 20.82 19.26
N SER A 42 14.41 21.86 19.77
CA SER A 42 15.60 21.74 20.66
C SER A 42 15.43 20.86 21.89
N ASP A 43 14.23 20.87 22.49
CA ASP A 43 14.00 20.26 23.80
C ASP A 43 13.60 18.77 23.69
N GLU A 44 12.94 18.36 22.60
CA GLU A 44 12.64 16.95 22.29
C GLU A 44 13.92 16.20 21.85
N ILE A 45 14.90 16.92 21.27
CA ILE A 45 16.21 16.41 20.83
C ILE A 45 17.05 15.92 22.02
N ALA A 46 17.05 16.66 23.13
CA ALA A 46 17.85 16.29 24.31
C ALA A 46 17.42 14.94 24.91
N GLU A 47 16.13 14.59 24.80
CA GLU A 47 15.58 13.34 25.33
C GLU A 47 15.92 12.14 24.44
N TRP A 48 15.84 12.30 23.11
CA TRP A 48 16.14 11.24 22.13
C TRP A 48 17.62 10.85 22.07
N PHE A 49 18.52 11.81 22.30
CA PHE A 49 19.97 11.61 22.31
C PHE A 49 20.56 11.50 23.72
N SER A 50 19.72 11.47 24.76
CA SER A 50 20.19 11.16 26.12
C SER A 50 20.69 9.71 26.19
N GLU A 51 21.79 9.47 26.91
CA GLU A 51 22.32 8.11 27.12
C GLU A 51 21.32 7.20 27.86
N GLU A 52 20.35 7.80 28.56
CA GLU A 52 19.19 7.10 29.08
C GLU A 52 18.20 6.84 27.95
N LYS A 53 18.39 5.71 27.24
CA LYS A 53 17.37 5.17 26.33
C LYS A 53 16.02 5.28 27.02
N PRO A 54 15.04 6.03 26.47
CA PRO A 54 13.71 6.07 27.06
C PRO A 54 13.28 4.62 27.22
N LYS A 55 12.99 4.21 28.46
CA LYS A 55 12.54 2.85 28.74
C LYS A 55 11.24 2.70 27.97
N ALA A 56 11.32 2.06 26.79
CA ALA A 56 10.16 1.72 26.01
C ALA A 56 9.16 1.12 26.99
N PRO A 57 7.89 1.58 27.02
CA PRO A 57 6.92 1.06 27.96
C PRO A 57 6.93 -0.45 27.81
N VAL A 58 7.42 -1.15 28.83
CA VAL A 58 7.62 -2.60 28.80
C VAL A 58 6.22 -3.19 28.88
N SER A 59 5.57 -3.32 27.73
CA SER A 59 4.30 -3.98 27.65
C SER A 59 4.51 -5.44 28.08
N HIS A 60 3.87 -5.86 29.16
CA HIS A 60 4.01 -7.22 29.70
C HIS A 60 3.41 -8.31 28.79
N HIS A 61 2.87 -7.94 27.62
CA HIS A 61 2.22 -8.87 26.70
C HIS A 61 3.11 -9.11 25.47
N PRO A 62 3.52 -10.36 25.19
CA PRO A 62 4.50 -10.68 24.15
C PRO A 62 4.06 -10.33 22.71
N LEU A 63 2.77 -10.05 22.50
CA LEU A 63 2.21 -9.70 21.19
C LEU A 63 2.10 -8.20 20.91
N GLU A 64 2.37 -7.32 21.88
CA GLU A 64 2.28 -5.86 21.66
C GLU A 64 3.26 -5.34 20.60
N PRO A 65 4.52 -5.81 20.52
CA PRO A 65 5.40 -5.46 19.41
C PRO A 65 4.83 -5.82 18.03
N ILE A 66 4.11 -6.95 17.94
CA ILE A 66 3.47 -7.39 16.70
C ILE A 66 2.34 -6.42 16.32
N LYS A 67 1.51 -6.00 17.28
CA LYS A 67 0.47 -5.00 17.03
C LYS A 67 1.05 -3.67 16.59
N GLY A 68 2.12 -3.21 17.24
CA GLY A 68 2.84 -2.00 16.85
C GLY A 68 3.38 -2.07 15.43
N MET A 69 3.97 -3.21 15.04
CA MET A 69 4.46 -3.42 13.68
C MET A 69 3.32 -3.43 12.64
N VAL A 70 2.18 -4.07 12.93
CA VAL A 70 1.01 -4.05 12.04
C VAL A 70 0.47 -2.63 11.88
N PHE A 71 0.41 -1.87 12.97
CA PHE A 71 0.03 -0.46 12.94
C PHE A 71 0.97 0.35 12.05
N LEU A 72 2.28 0.23 12.24
CA LEU A 72 3.28 0.93 11.41
C LEU A 72 3.17 0.54 9.93
N LYS A 73 2.98 -0.74 9.62
CA LYS A 73 2.75 -1.22 8.25
C LYS A 73 1.48 -0.63 7.62
N GLN A 74 0.43 -0.42 8.39
CA GLN A 74 -0.80 0.23 7.91
C GLN A 74 -0.61 1.74 7.70
N THR A 75 0.15 2.39 8.57
CA THR A 75 0.47 3.82 8.46
C THR A 75 1.34 4.09 7.23
N LEU A 76 2.28 3.19 6.95
CA LEU A 76 3.17 3.22 5.77
C LEU A 76 2.66 2.34 4.62
N ALA A 77 1.36 2.03 4.58
CA ALA A 77 0.83 1.07 3.63
C ALA A 77 1.22 1.44 2.19
N TYR A 78 1.66 0.44 1.45
CA TYR A 78 1.95 0.53 0.03
C TYR A 78 1.22 -0.58 -0.71
N ILE A 79 1.14 -0.43 -2.02
CA ILE A 79 0.66 -1.46 -2.94
C ILE A 79 1.44 -1.39 -4.26
N GLU A 80 1.70 -2.57 -4.80
CA GLU A 80 2.19 -2.80 -6.14
C GLU A 80 1.18 -3.66 -6.91
N ILE A 81 0.86 -3.25 -8.13
CA ILE A 81 0.04 -4.01 -9.07
C ILE A 81 0.84 -4.21 -10.35
N ARG A 82 1.18 -5.46 -10.65
CA ARG A 82 1.97 -5.87 -11.81
C ARG A 82 1.14 -6.74 -12.74
N ILE A 83 1.26 -6.53 -14.04
CA ILE A 83 0.61 -7.36 -15.06
C ILE A 83 1.67 -8.23 -15.74
N GLU A 84 1.40 -9.52 -15.86
CA GLU A 84 2.25 -10.44 -16.62
C GLU A 84 1.92 -10.36 -18.10
N ASP A 85 2.67 -9.53 -18.81
CA ASP A 85 2.54 -9.37 -20.26
C ASP A 85 3.86 -8.88 -20.87
N GLU A 86 4.34 -9.53 -21.93
CA GLU A 86 5.59 -9.15 -22.61
C GLU A 86 5.56 -7.74 -23.23
N ALA A 87 4.36 -7.18 -23.47
CA ALA A 87 4.21 -5.83 -24.01
C ALA A 87 4.50 -4.74 -22.96
N PHE A 88 4.42 -5.07 -21.67
CA PHE A 88 4.69 -4.13 -20.58
C PHE A 88 6.09 -4.40 -20.03
N VAL A 89 7.04 -3.56 -20.42
CA VAL A 89 8.45 -3.68 -20.03
C VAL A 89 8.79 -2.68 -18.93
N LEU A 90 9.64 -3.10 -18.00
CA LEU A 90 10.21 -2.24 -16.97
C LEU A 90 10.91 -1.02 -17.59
N LYS A 91 10.53 0.18 -17.12
CA LYS A 91 11.15 1.46 -17.42
C LYS A 91 12.19 1.80 -16.35
N GLU A 92 13.30 2.38 -16.77
CA GLU A 92 14.36 2.86 -15.87
C GLU A 92 13.87 4.03 -15.02
N GLU A 93 13.14 4.96 -15.62
CA GLU A 93 12.54 6.10 -14.93
C GLU A 93 11.02 5.94 -14.82
N PRO A 94 10.46 5.99 -13.60
CA PRO A 94 9.03 5.87 -13.42
C PRO A 94 8.30 7.13 -13.89
N MET A 95 7.21 6.95 -14.64
CA MET A 95 6.27 8.03 -14.90
C MET A 95 5.42 8.27 -13.65
N ILE A 96 5.34 9.51 -13.20
CA ILE A 96 4.55 9.87 -12.00
C ILE A 96 3.19 10.39 -12.42
N PHE A 97 2.14 9.64 -12.07
CA PHE A 97 0.76 10.11 -12.15
C PHE A 97 0.41 10.85 -10.86
N ALA A 98 0.61 12.16 -10.87
CA ALA A 98 0.12 13.03 -9.80
C ALA A 98 -1.42 13.04 -9.75
N PRO A 99 -2.03 13.41 -8.61
CA PRO A 99 -3.46 13.74 -8.56
C PRO A 99 -3.81 14.79 -9.62
N GLN A 100 -4.89 14.57 -10.37
CA GLN A 100 -5.30 15.47 -11.46
C GLN A 100 -6.50 16.34 -11.03
N ALA A 101 -6.72 17.42 -11.77
CA ALA A 101 -7.92 18.24 -11.63
C ALA A 101 -9.16 17.45 -12.12
N VAL A 102 -10.20 17.39 -11.29
CA VAL A 102 -11.48 16.75 -11.60
C VAL A 102 -12.20 17.58 -12.66
N ASP A 103 -12.56 16.96 -13.80
CA ASP A 103 -13.27 17.61 -14.91
C ASP A 103 -12.64 18.94 -15.38
N GLY A 104 -11.32 19.08 -15.23
CA GLY A 104 -10.59 20.30 -15.57
C GLY A 104 -10.76 21.45 -14.58
N ASN A 105 -11.42 21.23 -13.43
CA ASN A 105 -11.52 22.21 -12.36
C ASN A 105 -10.24 22.17 -11.48
N PRO A 106 -9.37 23.20 -11.53
CA PRO A 106 -8.12 23.21 -10.77
C PRO A 106 -8.32 23.31 -9.26
N GLU A 107 -9.51 23.69 -8.78
CA GLU A 107 -9.83 23.78 -7.35
C GLU A 107 -10.21 22.41 -6.75
N GLU A 108 -10.59 21.45 -7.59
CA GLU A 108 -11.02 20.12 -7.17
C GLU A 108 -10.00 19.10 -7.70
N MET A 109 -9.09 18.67 -6.83
CA MET A 109 -8.12 17.63 -7.17
C MET A 109 -8.66 16.25 -6.79
N GLU A 110 -8.29 15.24 -7.58
CA GLU A 110 -8.55 13.84 -7.26
C GLU A 110 -8.01 13.47 -5.88
N PHE A 111 -8.76 12.66 -5.13
CA PHE A 111 -8.37 12.26 -3.78
C PHE A 111 -7.55 10.96 -3.79
N VAL A 112 -6.33 11.04 -4.33
CA VAL A 112 -5.42 9.90 -4.49
C VAL A 112 -3.99 10.26 -4.06
N TYR A 113 -3.17 9.24 -3.81
CA TYR A 113 -1.72 9.40 -3.73
C TYR A 113 -1.11 9.42 -5.14
N PRO A 114 0.09 9.98 -5.32
CA PRO A 114 0.85 9.83 -6.55
C PRO A 114 1.09 8.34 -6.87
N ILE A 115 0.90 7.97 -8.13
CA ILE A 115 1.13 6.59 -8.63
C ILE A 115 2.38 6.61 -9.50
N TYR A 116 3.30 5.69 -9.23
CA TYR A 116 4.54 5.51 -9.98
C TYR A 116 4.36 4.37 -10.98
N ASP A 117 4.49 4.67 -12.27
CA ASP A 117 4.41 3.70 -13.36
C ASP A 117 5.80 3.34 -13.88
N PHE A 118 6.22 2.14 -13.52
CA PHE A 118 7.46 1.52 -13.99
C PHE A 118 7.27 0.77 -15.32
N GLY A 119 6.13 0.91 -16.00
CA GLY A 119 5.82 0.23 -17.25
C GLY A 119 5.13 -1.10 -17.02
N ASP A 120 5.81 -2.05 -16.36
CA ASP A 120 5.32 -3.40 -16.02
C ASP A 120 4.54 -3.46 -14.69
N ARG A 121 4.75 -2.49 -13.80
CA ARG A 121 4.10 -2.37 -12.49
C ARG A 121 3.71 -0.93 -12.17
N LEU A 122 2.61 -0.79 -11.44
CA LEU A 122 2.19 0.46 -10.80
C LEU A 122 2.42 0.33 -9.29
N ILE A 123 3.02 1.36 -8.69
CA ILE A 123 3.30 1.41 -7.25
C ILE A 123 2.71 2.69 -6.64
N ALA A 124 2.09 2.57 -5.47
CA ALA A 124 1.67 3.71 -4.67
C ALA A 124 1.85 3.44 -3.17
N SER A 125 2.04 4.51 -2.39
CA SER A 125 2.21 4.44 -0.93
C SER A 125 1.56 5.62 -0.24
N LYS A 126 1.18 5.42 1.03
CA LYS A 126 0.80 6.51 1.95
C LYS A 126 1.97 7.43 2.31
N GLY A 127 3.18 7.16 1.84
CA GLY A 127 4.43 7.83 2.25
C GLY A 127 4.33 9.34 2.43
N THR A 128 3.68 10.06 1.51
CA THR A 128 3.56 11.53 1.55
C THR A 128 2.80 12.08 2.76
N GLU A 129 1.88 11.30 3.33
CA GLU A 129 1.01 11.70 4.45
C GLU A 129 0.98 10.62 5.54
N SER A 130 1.99 9.74 5.57
CA SER A 130 2.00 8.55 6.42
C SER A 130 1.86 8.92 7.90
N LEU A 131 2.61 9.91 8.36
CA LEU A 131 2.58 10.38 9.75
C LEU A 131 1.21 10.95 10.20
N PHE A 132 0.40 11.49 9.28
CA PHE A 132 -0.86 12.16 9.59
C PHE A 132 -2.10 11.31 9.30
N SER A 133 -2.02 10.42 8.30
CA SER A 133 -3.15 9.59 7.86
C SER A 133 -3.47 8.44 8.83
N GLY A 134 -2.52 8.08 9.70
CA GLY A 134 -2.70 7.03 10.72
C GLY A 134 -3.21 5.73 10.11
N GLN A 135 -4.32 5.21 10.64
CA GLN A 135 -4.94 3.97 10.14
C GLN A 135 -5.91 4.18 8.96
N SER A 136 -6.19 5.43 8.57
CA SER A 136 -7.14 5.70 7.48
C SER A 136 -6.62 5.12 6.16
N MET A 137 -7.49 4.40 5.45
CA MET A 137 -7.18 3.75 4.17
C MET A 137 -7.96 4.34 2.99
N ILE A 138 -8.88 5.29 3.21
CA ILE A 138 -9.79 5.76 2.17
C ILE A 138 -9.08 6.32 0.94
N LYS A 139 -8.10 7.22 1.12
CA LYS A 139 -7.29 7.79 0.03
C LYS A 139 -6.48 6.71 -0.68
N MET A 140 -5.98 5.72 0.05
CA MET A 140 -5.27 4.57 -0.53
C MET A 140 -6.24 3.70 -1.36
N PHE A 141 -7.45 3.46 -0.88
CA PHE A 141 -8.46 2.69 -1.62
C PHE A 141 -8.87 3.38 -2.93
N TYR A 142 -9.03 4.71 -2.93
CA TYR A 142 -9.25 5.48 -4.17
C TYR A 142 -8.03 5.46 -5.09
N THR A 143 -6.82 5.45 -4.53
CA THR A 143 -5.60 5.28 -5.31
C THR A 143 -5.59 3.92 -6.00
N ILE A 144 -6.00 2.85 -5.31
CA ILE A 144 -6.13 1.49 -5.88
C ILE A 144 -7.18 1.45 -6.99
N ASP A 145 -8.35 2.07 -6.79
CA ASP A 145 -9.37 2.17 -7.85
C ASP A 145 -8.80 2.88 -9.10
N LYS A 146 -8.03 3.96 -8.91
CA LYS A 146 -7.32 4.67 -10.00
C LYS A 146 -6.23 3.83 -10.66
N MET A 147 -5.40 3.11 -9.89
CA MET A 147 -4.36 2.23 -10.42
C MET A 147 -4.97 1.14 -11.33
N ILE A 148 -6.07 0.54 -10.91
CA ILE A 148 -6.78 -0.47 -11.71
C ILE A 148 -7.39 0.17 -12.95
N SER A 149 -7.96 1.37 -12.84
CA SER A 149 -8.44 2.13 -14.02
C SER A 149 -7.32 2.40 -15.03
N ILE A 150 -6.12 2.79 -14.58
CA ILE A 150 -4.96 3.01 -15.47
C ILE A 150 -4.59 1.71 -16.19
N TRP A 151 -4.52 0.60 -15.45
CA TRP A 151 -4.20 -0.70 -16.05
C TRP A 151 -5.26 -1.16 -17.05
N TYR A 152 -6.54 -0.94 -16.73
CA TYR A 152 -7.66 -1.25 -17.58
C TYR A 152 -7.57 -0.53 -18.93
N GLU A 153 -7.29 0.77 -18.91
CA GLU A 153 -7.10 1.56 -20.13
C GLU A 153 -5.85 1.13 -20.91
N LYS A 154 -4.73 0.84 -20.23
CA LYS A 154 -3.51 0.32 -20.88
C LYS A 154 -3.77 -0.97 -21.67
N ILE A 155 -4.54 -1.90 -21.08
CA ILE A 155 -4.88 -3.16 -21.75
C ILE A 155 -5.82 -2.93 -22.93
N LYS A 156 -6.85 -2.10 -22.77
CA LYS A 156 -7.75 -1.74 -23.88
C LYS A 156 -7.00 -1.11 -25.06
N GLN A 157 -6.12 -0.14 -24.78
CA GLN A 157 -5.31 0.50 -25.82
C GLN A 157 -4.39 -0.51 -26.53
N LYS A 158 -3.83 -1.48 -25.82
CA LYS A 158 -3.06 -2.58 -26.40
C LYS A 158 -3.91 -3.44 -27.35
N GLU A 159 -5.12 -3.80 -26.94
CA GLU A 159 -6.05 -4.61 -27.75
C GLU A 159 -6.50 -3.87 -29.03
N GLU A 160 -6.77 -2.57 -28.92
CA GLU A 160 -7.19 -1.71 -30.04
C GLU A 160 -6.07 -1.43 -31.04
N SER A 161 -4.83 -1.27 -30.57
CA SER A 161 -3.65 -1.02 -31.42
C SER A 161 -3.14 -2.24 -32.19
N GLY A 162 -3.84 -3.39 -32.10
CA GLY A 162 -3.53 -4.58 -32.88
C GLY A 162 -2.38 -5.43 -32.31
N GLY A 163 -2.00 -5.20 -31.05
CA GLY A 163 -1.05 -6.06 -30.33
C GLY A 163 -1.60 -7.49 -30.25
N LYS A 164 -1.15 -8.35 -31.18
CA LYS A 164 -1.57 -9.76 -31.38
C LYS A 164 -2.95 -10.08 -30.78
N LYS A 165 -3.98 -10.03 -31.62
CA LYS A 165 -5.19 -10.85 -31.43
C LYS A 165 -4.79 -12.32 -31.39
N GLY A 166 -4.37 -12.81 -30.23
CA GLY A 166 -4.42 -14.22 -29.91
C GLY A 166 -5.90 -14.61 -29.89
N LYS A 167 -6.40 -15.10 -31.04
CA LYS A 167 -7.68 -15.80 -31.23
C LYS A 167 -8.81 -15.46 -30.21
N GLY A 168 -9.60 -14.44 -30.53
CA GLY A 168 -11.04 -14.35 -30.20
C GLY A 168 -11.45 -14.36 -28.72
N GLY A 169 -11.80 -13.17 -28.21
CA GLY A 169 -12.45 -12.98 -26.90
C GLY A 169 -11.45 -12.71 -25.78
N THR A 170 -11.73 -11.68 -24.98
CA THR A 170 -11.15 -11.34 -23.66
C THR A 170 -9.96 -12.21 -23.26
N GLY A 171 -8.75 -11.78 -23.62
CA GLY A 171 -7.52 -12.45 -23.18
C GLY A 171 -7.48 -12.49 -21.65
N GLU A 172 -7.03 -13.61 -21.09
CA GLU A 172 -6.80 -13.71 -19.66
C GLU A 172 -5.72 -12.70 -19.25
N VAL A 173 -6.07 -11.77 -18.37
CA VAL A 173 -5.14 -10.79 -17.80
C VAL A 173 -4.65 -11.32 -16.47
N LYS A 174 -3.36 -11.65 -16.39
CA LYS A 174 -2.75 -12.14 -15.16
C LYS A 174 -2.16 -11.00 -14.35
N VAL A 175 -2.58 -10.90 -13.10
CA VAL A 175 -2.19 -9.84 -12.18
C VAL A 175 -1.45 -10.41 -10.98
N TYR A 176 -0.39 -9.73 -10.58
CA TYR A 176 0.35 -9.97 -9.35
C TYR A 176 0.20 -8.76 -8.44
N LEU A 177 -0.13 -9.01 -7.18
CA LEU A 177 -0.30 -7.99 -6.15
C LEU A 177 0.80 -8.14 -5.09
N ASP A 178 1.37 -7.02 -4.65
CA ASP A 178 2.24 -6.97 -3.47
C ASP A 178 1.92 -5.74 -2.60
N GLY A 179 2.26 -5.80 -1.32
CA GLY A 179 2.04 -4.71 -0.38
C GLY A 179 1.24 -5.08 0.86
N PHE A 180 0.65 -4.07 1.48
CA PHE A 180 -0.06 -4.23 2.75
C PHE A 180 -1.38 -4.98 2.57
N GLU A 181 -1.69 -5.92 3.47
CA GLU A 181 -2.81 -6.86 3.31
C GLU A 181 -4.17 -6.18 3.06
N LEU A 182 -4.47 -5.06 3.72
CA LEU A 182 -5.73 -4.33 3.46
C LEU A 182 -5.78 -3.74 2.05
N CYS A 183 -4.64 -3.36 1.48
CA CYS A 183 -4.55 -2.92 0.10
C CYS A 183 -4.79 -4.10 -0.85
N LEU A 184 -4.19 -5.27 -0.57
CA LEU A 184 -4.38 -6.48 -1.38
C LEU A 184 -5.85 -6.91 -1.41
N ARG A 185 -6.50 -6.93 -0.25
CA ARG A 185 -7.95 -7.20 -0.11
C ARG A 185 -8.79 -6.25 -0.97
N LYS A 186 -8.48 -4.96 -0.93
CA LYS A 186 -9.17 -3.94 -1.73
C LYS A 186 -8.91 -4.13 -3.23
N ALA A 187 -7.67 -4.33 -3.64
CA ALA A 187 -7.33 -4.54 -5.05
C ALA A 187 -7.98 -5.80 -5.61
N PHE A 188 -7.94 -6.91 -4.86
CA PHE A 188 -8.62 -8.15 -5.20
C PHE A 188 -10.13 -7.92 -5.39
N GLU A 189 -10.78 -7.25 -4.43
CA GLU A 189 -12.21 -6.92 -4.50
C GLU A 189 -12.57 -6.10 -5.75
N VAL A 190 -11.73 -5.15 -6.15
CA VAL A 190 -11.98 -4.34 -7.35
C VAL A 190 -11.76 -5.17 -8.61
N ILE A 191 -10.69 -5.98 -8.67
CA ILE A 191 -10.34 -6.80 -9.83
C ILE A 191 -11.43 -7.82 -10.15
N ILE A 192 -11.98 -8.52 -9.15
CA ILE A 192 -13.05 -9.51 -9.39
C ILE A 192 -14.37 -8.89 -9.88
N ASN A 193 -14.52 -7.56 -9.77
CA ASN A 193 -15.68 -6.80 -10.24
C ASN A 193 -15.45 -6.13 -11.60
N LEU A 194 -14.32 -6.40 -12.27
CA LEU A 194 -14.09 -5.99 -13.67
C LEU A 194 -14.93 -6.85 -14.62
N ALA A 195 -15.34 -6.28 -15.74
CA ALA A 195 -16.09 -7.01 -16.76
C ALA A 195 -15.23 -8.01 -17.55
N ASP A 196 -13.93 -7.73 -17.67
CA ASP A 196 -12.98 -8.55 -18.41
C ASP A 196 -12.37 -9.65 -17.52
N ASN A 197 -11.79 -10.69 -18.14
CA ASN A 197 -11.24 -11.84 -17.41
C ASN A 197 -9.87 -11.55 -16.77
N TRP A 198 -9.88 -10.97 -15.58
CA TRP A 198 -8.68 -10.67 -14.79
C TRP A 198 -8.50 -11.71 -13.69
N ILE A 199 -7.31 -12.29 -13.60
CA ILE A 199 -6.96 -13.33 -12.64
C ILE A 199 -5.82 -12.86 -11.77
N VAL A 200 -6.03 -12.86 -10.45
CA VAL A 200 -4.98 -12.58 -9.46
C VAL A 200 -4.22 -13.88 -9.16
N MET A 201 -2.92 -13.89 -9.43
CA MET A 201 -2.10 -15.11 -9.45
C MET A 201 -1.49 -15.47 -8.10
N ASN A 202 -1.22 -14.47 -7.24
CA ASN A 202 -0.40 -14.64 -6.03
C ASN A 202 -1.10 -14.19 -4.74
N TYR A 203 -2.42 -14.09 -4.73
CA TYR A 203 -3.19 -13.68 -3.56
C TYR A 203 -4.48 -14.51 -3.43
N ASP A 204 -4.67 -15.10 -2.25
CA ASP A 204 -5.89 -15.79 -1.86
C ASP A 204 -6.58 -14.98 -0.75
N PRO A 205 -7.83 -14.51 -0.94
CA PRO A 205 -8.57 -13.79 0.09
C PRO A 205 -8.93 -14.65 1.32
N GLY A 206 -8.87 -15.98 1.20
CA GLY A 206 -9.08 -16.93 2.29
C GLY A 206 -10.37 -16.70 3.08
N GLU A 207 -10.29 -16.83 4.40
CA GLU A 207 -11.46 -16.66 5.29
C GLU A 207 -12.02 -15.23 5.25
N TRP A 208 -11.17 -14.22 5.02
CA TRP A 208 -11.63 -12.84 4.87
C TRP A 208 -12.57 -12.71 3.66
N GLY A 209 -12.27 -13.35 2.53
CA GLY A 209 -13.11 -13.35 1.33
C GLY A 209 -14.51 -13.94 1.59
N ASN A 210 -14.57 -15.05 2.31
CA ASN A 210 -15.86 -15.68 2.68
C ASN A 210 -16.70 -14.73 3.55
N ARG A 211 -16.09 -14.18 4.62
CA ARG A 211 -16.77 -13.22 5.50
C ARG A 211 -17.18 -11.95 4.76
N TYR A 212 -16.38 -11.48 3.80
CA TYR A 212 -16.70 -10.33 2.97
C TYR A 212 -18.00 -10.55 2.18
N LEU A 213 -18.14 -11.70 1.51
CA LEU A 213 -19.36 -12.04 0.76
C LEU A 213 -20.59 -12.16 1.68
N GLU A 214 -20.44 -12.78 2.85
CA GLU A 214 -21.51 -12.83 3.86
C GLU A 214 -21.94 -11.44 4.34
N ILE A 215 -20.98 -10.53 4.53
CA ILE A 215 -21.26 -9.14 4.92
C ILE A 215 -22.01 -8.41 3.80
N LEU A 216 -21.60 -8.59 2.54
CA LEU A 216 -22.32 -7.98 1.41
C LEU A 216 -23.77 -8.44 1.33
N GLN A 217 -24.03 -9.73 1.53
CA GLN A 217 -25.40 -10.27 1.56
C GLN A 217 -26.22 -9.63 2.68
N LYS A 218 -25.67 -9.57 3.90
CA LYS A 218 -26.33 -8.93 5.06
C LYS A 218 -26.56 -7.43 4.85
N LEU A 219 -25.66 -6.74 4.17
CA LEU A 219 -25.82 -5.32 3.83
C LEU A 219 -26.97 -5.15 2.82
N ASN A 220 -27.02 -6.00 1.80
CA ASN A 220 -28.10 -6.02 0.82
C ASN A 220 -29.47 -6.30 1.44
N GLU A 221 -29.57 -7.25 2.35
CA GLU A 221 -30.79 -7.55 3.12
C GLU A 221 -31.28 -6.35 3.95
N LYS A 222 -30.35 -5.49 4.39
CA LYS A 222 -30.65 -4.26 5.14
C LYS A 222 -30.98 -3.06 4.23
N GLY A 223 -31.02 -3.24 2.92
CA GLY A 223 -31.30 -2.19 1.94
C GLY A 223 -30.10 -1.34 1.53
N TYR A 224 -28.87 -1.73 1.90
CA TYR A 224 -27.66 -1.15 1.30
C TYR A 224 -27.38 -1.80 -0.06
N SER A 225 -26.71 -1.11 -0.98
CA SER A 225 -26.40 -1.66 -2.30
C SER A 225 -25.16 -2.55 -2.29
N TYR A 226 -25.03 -3.40 -3.31
CA TYR A 226 -23.75 -4.03 -3.64
C TYR A 226 -22.71 -2.99 -4.07
N PRO A 227 -21.41 -3.31 -3.98
CA PRO A 227 -20.35 -2.51 -4.58
C PRO A 227 -20.61 -2.33 -6.09
N PRO A 228 -20.36 -1.15 -6.67
CA PRO A 228 -20.54 -0.97 -8.10
C PRO A 228 -19.49 -1.76 -8.90
N PRO A 229 -19.75 -2.00 -10.20
CA PRO A 229 -18.76 -2.59 -11.10
C PRO A 229 -17.49 -1.73 -11.19
N ALA A 230 -16.37 -2.37 -11.53
CA ALA A 230 -15.09 -1.72 -11.78
C ALA A 230 -14.83 -1.53 -13.29
N PRO A 231 -13.94 -0.61 -13.70
CA PRO A 231 -13.23 0.39 -12.89
C PRO A 231 -14.16 1.43 -12.27
N ARG A 232 -13.82 1.92 -11.08
CA ARG A 232 -14.62 2.90 -10.31
C ARG A 232 -13.97 4.27 -10.39
N ASP A 233 -14.78 5.31 -10.44
CA ASP A 233 -14.36 6.71 -10.57
C ASP A 233 -14.47 7.50 -9.25
N TYR A 234 -14.56 6.82 -8.11
CA TYR A 234 -14.72 7.46 -6.80
C TYR A 234 -13.64 8.49 -6.47
N TYR A 235 -12.44 8.30 -7.01
CA TYR A 235 -11.32 9.22 -6.85
C TYR A 235 -11.57 10.61 -7.45
N ARG A 236 -12.59 10.76 -8.32
CA ARG A 236 -13.00 12.02 -8.94
C ARG A 236 -13.98 12.84 -8.11
N TYR A 237 -14.50 12.31 -7.00
CA TYR A 237 -15.30 13.13 -6.10
C TYR A 237 -14.36 13.95 -5.20
N GLY A 238 -14.25 15.25 -5.49
CA GLY A 238 -13.44 16.17 -4.69
C GLY A 238 -13.81 16.12 -3.20
N VAL A 239 -12.81 16.17 -2.32
CA VAL A 239 -12.96 16.12 -0.85
C VAL A 239 -13.74 17.33 -0.30
N HIS A 240 -13.86 18.39 -1.09
CA HIS A 240 -14.55 19.62 -0.73
C HIS A 240 -15.86 19.69 -1.51
N GLY A 241 -16.91 19.13 -0.90
CA GLY A 241 -18.17 18.84 -1.57
C GLY A 241 -18.83 20.03 -2.25
N LYS A 242 -19.19 19.82 -3.52
CA LYS A 242 -20.52 20.22 -3.99
C LYS A 242 -21.35 18.95 -4.13
N LYS A 243 -22.51 18.95 -3.47
CA LYS A 243 -23.54 17.92 -3.62
C LYS A 243 -23.98 17.91 -5.08
N THR A 244 -23.37 17.10 -5.93
CA THR A 244 -23.98 16.72 -7.19
C THR A 244 -25.18 15.85 -6.83
N LYS A 245 -26.38 16.40 -7.08
CA LYS A 245 -27.61 15.64 -6.98
C LYS A 245 -27.45 14.43 -7.89
N ILE A 246 -27.43 13.25 -7.31
CA ILE A 246 -27.61 12.00 -8.05
C ILE A 246 -29.01 12.12 -8.66
N SER A 247 -29.10 12.39 -9.96
CA SER A 247 -30.35 12.19 -10.69
C SER A 247 -30.51 10.69 -10.85
N THR A 248 -31.33 10.09 -10.01
CA THR A 248 -31.86 8.76 -10.27
C THR A 248 -32.70 8.83 -11.56
N PRO A 249 -32.59 7.85 -12.48
CA PRO A 249 -33.52 7.72 -13.61
C PRO A 249 -34.97 7.54 -13.16
#